data_AF-A0A5N8UP10-F1
#
_entry.id   AF-A0A5N8UP10-F1
#
_cell.length_a   1.000
_cell.length_b   1.000
_cell.length_c   1.000
_cell.angle_alpha   90.00
_cell.angle_beta   90.00
_cell.angle_gamma   90.00
#
_symmetry.space_group_name_H-M   'P 1'
#
loop_
_entity.id
_entity.type
_entity.pdbx_description
1 polymer ?
#
loop_
_entity_poly.entity_id
_entity_poly.type
_entity_poly.pdbx_seq_one_letter_code
_entity_poly.pdbx_strand_id
1 'polypeptide(L)'
;MIAEDIAFIHRRISKSQYFYINIKREGIMLYDMCNFTLGEAKELTAQERHLLAQKDFDYSMKSADNFYIAHGLMLERDSLNIAAFLLHQATEHLYSAILLVFTRYKPNSHDLKKLGG
;
A
#
# COMPACT_ATOMS: atom_id res chain seq x y z
N MET A 1 -0.76 -19.51 -1.48
CA MET A 1 -1.70 -19.49 -2.61
C MET A 1 -2.47 -18.18 -2.52
N ILE A 2 -2.31 -17.29 -3.50
CA ILE A 2 -3.10 -16.05 -3.56
C ILE A 2 -4.37 -16.41 -4.33
N ALA A 3 -5.51 -16.40 -3.66
CA ALA A 3 -6.81 -16.63 -4.27
C ALA A 3 -7.58 -15.30 -4.28
N GLU A 4 -7.45 -14.57 -5.39
CA GLU A 4 -8.11 -13.28 -5.60
C GLU A 4 -8.97 -13.37 -6.86
N ASP A 5 -10.12 -12.68 -6.85
CA ASP A 5 -11.06 -12.69 -7.98
C ASP A 5 -10.43 -12.09 -9.25
N ILE A 6 -10.76 -12.64 -10.42
CA ILE A 6 -10.14 -12.20 -11.68
C ILE A 6 -10.50 -10.74 -12.05
N ALA A 7 -11.69 -10.26 -11.66
CA ALA A 7 -12.07 -8.86 -11.83
C ALA A 7 -11.32 -7.96 -10.85
N PHE A 8 -10.93 -8.46 -9.68
CA PHE A 8 -10.04 -7.77 -8.76
C PHE A 8 -8.64 -7.64 -9.37
N ILE A 9 -8.07 -8.73 -9.90
CA ILE A 9 -6.77 -8.72 -10.59
C ILE A 9 -6.80 -7.77 -11.79
N HIS A 10 -7.82 -7.86 -12.65
CA HIS A 10 -7.96 -6.97 -13.80
C HIS A 10 -7.96 -5.49 -13.38
N ARG A 11 -8.68 -5.15 -12.31
CA ARG A 11 -8.73 -3.78 -11.77
C ARG A 11 -7.39 -3.31 -11.19
N ARG A 12 -6.58 -4.22 -10.64
CA ARG A 12 -5.24 -3.87 -10.13
C ARG A 12 -4.21 -3.75 -11.28
N ILE A 13 -4.33 -4.58 -12.32
CA ILE A 13 -3.53 -4.47 -13.56
C ILE A 13 -3.85 -3.17 -14.29
N SER A 14 -5.14 -2.80 -14.40
CA SER A 14 -5.54 -1.55 -15.04
C SER A 14 -5.13 -0.30 -14.25
N LYS A 15 -4.94 -0.44 -12.94
CA LYS A 15 -4.32 0.58 -12.06
C LYS A 15 -2.79 0.53 -12.03
N SER A 16 -2.19 -0.27 -12.90
CA SER A 16 -0.75 -0.45 -13.05
C SER A 16 -0.03 -0.80 -11.74
N GLN A 17 -0.65 -1.64 -10.91
CA GLN A 17 -0.01 -2.10 -9.70
C GLN A 17 1.10 -3.11 -10.04
N TYR A 18 2.33 -2.75 -9.68
CA TYR A 18 3.55 -3.48 -10.01
C TYR A 18 3.48 -4.96 -9.69
N PHE A 19 2.90 -5.33 -8.55
CA PHE A 19 2.73 -6.72 -8.15
C PHE A 19 2.00 -7.55 -9.21
N TYR A 20 0.88 -7.03 -9.74
CA TYR A 20 0.06 -7.74 -10.72
C TYR A 20 0.62 -7.65 -12.14
N ILE A 21 1.32 -6.55 -12.47
CA ILE A 21 2.07 -6.43 -13.73
C ILE A 21 3.21 -7.46 -13.76
N ASN A 22 4.00 -7.56 -12.68
CA ASN A 22 5.09 -8.52 -12.60
C ASN A 22 4.57 -9.96 -12.60
N ILE A 23 3.46 -10.27 -11.90
CA ILE A 23 2.84 -11.61 -12.02
C ILE A 23 2.40 -11.90 -13.46
N LYS A 24 1.80 -10.93 -14.17
CA LYS A 24 1.43 -11.13 -15.58
C LYS A 24 2.65 -11.34 -16.48
N ARG A 25 3.76 -10.63 -16.21
CA ARG A 25 4.97 -10.63 -17.05
C ARG A 25 5.90 -11.82 -16.78
N GLU A 26 6.06 -12.18 -15.51
CA GLU A 26 7.05 -13.15 -15.02
C GLU A 26 6.39 -14.44 -14.49
N GLY A 27 5.07 -14.44 -14.31
CA GLY A 27 4.33 -15.59 -13.80
C GLY A 27 4.18 -16.70 -14.83
N ILE A 28 4.19 -17.94 -14.35
CA ILE A 28 3.89 -19.13 -15.14
C ILE A 28 2.39 -19.41 -14.99
N MET A 29 1.67 -19.44 -16.11
CA MET A 29 0.25 -19.78 -16.14
C MET A 29 0.06 -21.26 -15.85
N LEU A 30 -0.62 -21.57 -14.74
CA LEU A 30 -0.85 -22.94 -14.29
C LEU A 30 -2.16 -23.53 -14.84
N TYR A 31 -3.17 -22.69 -15.06
CA TYR A 31 -4.49 -23.09 -15.53
C TYR A 31 -5.24 -21.89 -16.12
N ASP A 32 -5.88 -22.07 -17.27
CA ASP A 32 -6.72 -21.07 -17.93
C ASP A 32 -8.07 -21.70 -18.32
N MET A 33 -9.17 -21.00 -17.99
CA MET A 33 -10.53 -21.41 -18.36
C MET A 33 -10.97 -20.79 -19.70
N CYS A 34 -10.09 -20.06 -20.41
CA CYS A 34 -10.29 -19.42 -21.72
C CYS A 34 -11.46 -18.42 -21.83
N ASN A 35 -12.19 -18.15 -20.73
CA ASN A 35 -13.36 -17.27 -20.73
C ASN A 35 -13.02 -15.79 -20.43
N PHE A 36 -11.75 -15.47 -20.17
CA PHE A 36 -11.34 -14.12 -19.77
C PHE A 36 -9.96 -13.76 -20.34
N THR A 37 -9.84 -12.58 -20.94
CA THR A 37 -8.56 -12.01 -21.33
C THR A 37 -8.09 -11.01 -20.26
N LEU A 38 -6.88 -11.22 -19.73
CA LEU A 38 -6.23 -10.26 -18.84
C LEU A 38 -5.87 -9.01 -19.65
N GLY A 39 -6.52 -7.88 -19.34
CA GLY A 39 -6.33 -6.60 -20.04
C GLY A 39 -4.86 -6.22 -20.17
N GLU A 40 -4.50 -5.51 -21.23
CA GLU A 40 -3.14 -5.03 -21.43
C GLU A 40 -2.72 -4.09 -20.29
N ALA A 41 -1.55 -4.37 -19.71
CA ALA A 41 -0.99 -3.52 -18.69
C ALA A 41 -0.56 -2.23 -19.38
N LYS A 42 -1.20 -1.11 -19.05
CA LYS A 42 -0.67 0.19 -19.44
C LYS A 42 0.58 0.42 -18.59
N GLU A 43 1.75 0.32 -19.21
CA GLU A 43 2.99 0.71 -18.54
C GLU A 43 2.91 2.20 -18.22
N LEU A 44 2.87 2.53 -16.94
CA LEU A 44 3.00 3.91 -16.50
C LEU A 44 4.40 4.38 -16.84
N THR A 45 4.51 5.58 -17.39
CA THR A 45 5.80 6.25 -17.59
C THR A 45 6.50 6.45 -16.24
N ALA A 46 7.83 6.59 -16.25
CA ALA A 46 8.59 6.90 -15.03
C ALA A 46 8.06 8.16 -14.32
N GLN A 47 7.57 9.15 -15.07
CA GLN A 47 6.99 10.38 -14.55
C GLN A 47 5.65 10.15 -13.85
N GLU A 48 4.73 9.40 -14.45
CA GLU A 48 3.44 9.08 -13.82
C GLU A 48 3.64 8.25 -12.54
N ARG A 49 4.61 7.33 -12.54
CA ARG A 49 5.01 6.59 -11.35
C ARG A 49 5.62 7.48 -10.28
N HIS A 50 6.41 8.48 -10.65
CA HIS A 50 6.91 9.42 -9.67
C HIS A 50 5.76 10.23 -9.06
N LEU A 51 4.88 10.79 -9.90
CA LEU A 51 3.75 11.62 -9.46
C LEU A 51 2.83 10.88 -8.50
N LEU A 52 2.46 9.65 -8.84
CA LEU A 52 1.61 8.84 -7.97
C LEU A 52 2.32 8.48 -6.65
N ALA A 53 3.66 8.36 -6.64
CA ALA A 53 4.40 7.95 -5.44
C ALA A 53 4.54 9.14 -4.51
N GLN A 54 4.81 10.32 -5.09
CA GLN A 54 4.78 11.59 -4.39
C GLN A 54 3.41 11.82 -3.74
N LYS A 55 2.31 11.59 -4.47
CA LYS A 55 0.97 11.74 -3.91
C LYS A 55 0.70 10.81 -2.72
N ASP A 56 1.10 9.55 -2.82
CA ASP A 56 0.93 8.57 -1.74
C ASP A 56 1.80 8.93 -0.52
N PHE A 57 3.02 9.42 -0.78
CA PHE A 57 3.96 9.92 0.22
C PHE A 57 3.40 11.14 0.95
N ASP A 58 2.98 12.17 0.22
CA ASP A 58 2.45 13.43 0.78
C ASP A 58 1.23 13.16 1.67
N TYR A 59 0.33 12.29 1.20
CA TYR A 59 -0.84 11.90 2.00
C TYR A 59 -0.42 11.19 3.29
N SER A 60 0.44 10.18 3.19
CA SER A 60 0.86 9.38 4.34
C SER A 60 1.67 10.20 5.35
N MET A 61 2.57 11.06 4.88
CA MET A 61 3.35 11.98 5.72
C MET A 61 2.46 12.96 6.46
N LYS A 62 1.49 13.58 5.77
CA LYS A 62 0.56 14.52 6.41
C LYS A 62 -0.28 13.83 7.49
N SER A 63 -0.74 12.61 7.24
CA SER A 63 -1.44 11.82 8.25
C SER A 63 -0.55 11.47 9.44
N ALA A 64 0.69 11.00 9.19
CA ALA A 64 1.64 10.65 10.24
C ALA A 64 1.98 11.85 11.14
N ASP A 65 2.17 13.04 10.55
CA ASP A 65 2.45 14.27 11.28
C ASP A 65 1.30 14.65 12.22
N ASN A 66 0.05 14.59 11.73
CA ASN A 66 -1.13 14.83 12.56
C ASN A 66 -1.22 13.85 13.75
N PHE A 67 -0.93 12.57 13.52
CA PHE A 67 -0.91 11.57 14.61
C PHE A 67 0.21 11.86 15.62
N TYR A 68 1.39 12.27 15.15
CA TYR A 68 2.51 12.61 16.01
C TYR A 68 2.23 13.84 16.88
N ILE A 69 1.62 14.88 16.31
CA ILE A 69 1.15 16.08 17.04
C ILE A 69 0.12 15.66 18.10
N ALA A 70 -0.88 14.87 17.72
CA ALA A 70 -1.91 14.40 18.65
C ALA A 70 -1.32 13.55 19.79
N HIS A 71 -0.31 12.73 19.50
CA HIS A 71 0.44 11.97 20.50
C HIS A 71 1.06 12.90 21.56
N GLY A 72 1.68 14.02 21.15
CA GLY A 72 2.28 14.98 22.07
C GLY A 72 1.26 15.60 23.01
N LEU A 73 0.10 15.99 22.48
CA LEU A 73 -1.01 16.52 23.28
C LEU A 73 -1.55 15.51 24.31
N MET A 74 -1.54 14.22 23.99
CA MET A 74 -1.97 13.17 24.91
C MET A 74 -0.90 12.84 25.97
N LEU A 75 0.38 12.96 25.62
CA LEU A 75 1.48 12.88 26.59
C LEU A 75 1.42 14.00 27.63
N GLU A 76 1.18 15.24 27.20
CA GLU A 76 1.03 16.39 28.11
C GLU A 76 -0.15 16.22 29.10
N ARG A 77 -1.16 15.44 28.71
CA ARG A 77 -2.33 15.10 29.54
C ARG A 77 -2.16 13.83 30.37
N ASP A 78 -0.95 13.27 30.42
CA ASP A 78 -0.62 12.01 31.10
C ASP A 78 -1.48 10.80 30.65
N SER A 79 -2.07 10.90 29.45
CA SER A 79 -2.93 9.87 28.85
C SER A 79 -2.08 8.89 28.04
N LEU A 80 -1.17 8.19 28.74
CA LEU A 80 -0.08 7.41 28.13
C LEU A 80 -0.58 6.30 27.19
N ASN A 81 -1.71 5.66 27.50
CA ASN A 81 -2.32 4.63 26.66
C ASN A 81 -2.75 5.19 25.28
N ILE A 82 -3.38 6.37 25.27
CA ILE A 82 -3.82 7.02 24.02
C ILE A 82 -2.62 7.57 23.26
N ALA A 83 -1.65 8.16 23.97
CA ALA A 83 -0.41 8.64 23.36
C ALA A 83 0.35 7.52 22.63
N ALA A 84 0.47 6.34 23.26
CA ALA A 84 1.10 5.17 22.64
C ALA A 84 0.33 4.68 21.40
N PHE A 85 -1.00 4.66 21.45
CA PHE A 85 -1.83 4.31 20.29
C PHE A 85 -1.63 5.28 19.11
N LEU A 86 -1.61 6.59 19.37
CA LEU A 86 -1.40 7.60 18.33
C LEU A 86 0.00 7.52 17.73
N LEU A 87 1.02 7.26 18.55
CA LEU A 87 2.39 7.06 18.07
C LEU A 87 2.52 5.81 17.18
N HIS A 88 1.82 4.74 17.54
CA HIS A 88 1.71 3.55 16.71
C HIS A 88 1.07 3.86 15.36
N GLN A 89 -0.06 4.59 15.33
CA GLN A 89 -0.71 5.02 14.09
C GLN A 89 0.21 5.89 13.21
N ALA A 90 0.96 6.83 13.81
CA ALA A 90 1.96 7.60 13.07
C ALA A 90 2.99 6.69 12.38
N THR A 91 3.47 5.67 13.09
CA THR A 91 4.43 4.69 12.57
C THR A 91 3.83 3.85 11.44
N GLU A 92 2.57 3.41 11.56
CA GLU A 92 1.86 2.68 10.50
C GLU A 92 1.78 3.46 9.18
N HIS A 93 1.51 4.76 9.29
CA HIS A 93 1.41 5.65 8.15
C HIS A 93 2.77 5.86 7.48
N LEU A 94 3.84 6.05 8.26
CA LEU A 94 5.19 6.18 7.71
C LEU A 94 5.64 4.89 7.01
N TYR A 95 5.40 3.73 7.61
CA TYR A 95 5.74 2.46 7.00
C TYR A 95 4.91 2.18 5.74
N SER A 96 3.61 2.53 5.76
CA SER A 96 2.76 2.49 4.56
C SER A 96 3.31 3.37 3.44
N ALA A 97 3.86 4.55 3.77
CA ALA A 97 4.46 5.45 2.79
C ALA A 97 5.67 4.79 2.11
N ILE A 98 6.57 4.19 2.90
CA ILE A 98 7.74 3.46 2.39
C ILE A 98 7.30 2.35 1.45
N LEU A 99 6.35 1.51 1.90
CA LEU A 99 5.82 0.43 1.07
C LEU A 99 5.21 0.94 -0.24
N LEU A 100 4.36 1.97 -0.20
CA LEU A 100 3.69 2.49 -1.39
C LEU A 100 4.67 3.17 -2.36
N VAL A 101 5.64 3.91 -1.86
CA VAL A 101 6.65 4.59 -2.67
C VAL A 101 7.57 3.58 -3.37
N PHE A 102 8.08 2.58 -2.64
CA PHE A 102 9.08 1.66 -3.18
C PHE A 102 8.50 0.41 -3.84
N THR A 103 7.34 -0.07 -3.39
CA THR A 103 6.78 -1.35 -3.84
C THR A 103 5.43 -1.23 -4.52
N ARG A 104 4.76 -0.07 -4.41
CA ARG A 104 3.37 0.14 -4.86
C ARG A 104 2.37 -0.85 -4.31
N TYR A 105 2.75 -1.53 -3.23
CA TYR A 105 1.97 -2.54 -2.59
C TYR A 105 1.79 -2.14 -1.13
N LYS A 106 0.53 -2.00 -0.73
CA LYS A 106 0.16 -2.01 0.67
C LYS A 106 -0.68 -3.27 0.89
N PRO A 107 -0.24 -4.23 1.73
CA PRO A 107 -1.08 -5.36 2.08
C PRO A 107 -2.37 -4.84 2.72
N ASN A 108 -3.51 -5.46 2.38
CA ASN A 108 -4.83 -5.09 2.93
C ASN A 108 -4.97 -5.36 4.46
N SER A 109 -3.90 -5.82 5.13
CA SER A 109 -3.87 -5.99 6.58
C SER A 109 -3.35 -4.72 7.26
N HIS A 110 -4.21 -4.06 8.03
CA HIS A 110 -3.85 -3.01 8.99
C HIS A 110 -3.14 -3.60 10.23
N ASP A 111 -2.18 -4.50 10.03
CA ASP A 111 -1.61 -5.29 11.11
C ASP A 111 -0.08 -5.17 11.08
N LEU A 112 0.46 -4.24 11.87
CA LEU A 112 1.90 -4.01 12.02
C LEU A 112 2.68 -5.27 12.43
N LYS A 113 2.03 -6.24 13.09
CA LYS A 113 2.67 -7.51 13.46
C LYS A 113 3.09 -8.36 12.26
N LYS A 114 2.57 -8.11 11.05
CA LYS A 114 2.95 -8.84 9.83
C LYS A 114 4.04 -8.15 9.01
N LEU A 115 4.56 -7.01 9.45
CA LEU A 115 5.52 -6.20 8.69
C LEU A 115 6.96 -6.29 9.22
N GLY A 116 7.19 -7.04 10.30
CA GLY A 116 8.50 -7.23 10.94
C GLY A 116 9.16 -8.61 10.76
N GLY A 117 8.46 -9.60 10.17
CA GLY A 117 8.91 -11.00 10.11
C GLY A 117 8.10 -11.91 11.02
#